data_AF-A0A016V344-F1
#
_entry.id   AF-A0A016V344-F1
#
_cell.length_a   1.000
_cell.length_b   1.000
_cell.length_c   1.000
_cell.angle_alpha   90.00
_cell.angle_beta   90.00
_cell.angle_gamma   90.00
#
_symmetry.space_group_name_H-M   'P 1'
#
loop_
_entity.id
_entity.type
_entity.pdbx_description
1 polymer ?
#
loop_
_entity_poly.entity_id
_entity_poly.type
_entity_poly.pdbx_seq_one_letter_code
_entity_poly.pdbx_strand_id
1 'polypeptide(L)'
;MISFFVLSLLIPLSLAGKDCVWILGRVQCEHDPTKNLNVEVRVWDRDSFGPFKLIDPDDLMGVTFTNEDGRFQLDGCGDDFDWIPGLNNKPEPYVEVR
;
A
#
# COMPACT_ATOMS: atom_id res chain seq x y z
N MET A 1 -29.47 31.28 -11.04
CA MET A 1 -28.19 31.10 -11.77
C MET A 1 -26.96 31.10 -10.86
N ILE A 2 -26.95 31.82 -9.73
CA ILE A 2 -25.82 31.81 -8.75
C ILE A 2 -25.66 30.45 -8.03
N SER A 3 -26.76 29.72 -7.80
CA SER A 3 -26.77 28.43 -7.09
C SER A 3 -25.94 27.32 -7.78
N PHE A 4 -25.94 27.25 -9.11
CA PHE A 4 -25.18 26.24 -9.85
C PHE A 4 -23.65 26.47 -9.81
N PHE A 5 -23.22 27.74 -9.75
CA PHE A 5 -21.79 28.11 -9.72
C PHE A 5 -21.14 27.80 -8.36
N VAL A 6 -21.91 27.94 -7.27
CA VAL A 6 -21.48 27.56 -5.92
C VAL A 6 -21.45 26.03 -5.78
N LEU A 7 -22.38 25.32 -6.43
CA LEU A 7 -22.41 23.85 -6.42
C LEU A 7 -21.24 23.23 -7.21
N SER A 8 -20.77 23.86 -8.29
CA SER A 8 -19.59 23.40 -9.04
C SER A 8 -18.27 23.58 -8.28
N LEU A 9 -18.19 24.51 -7.33
CA LEU A 9 -17.04 24.67 -6.42
C LEU A 9 -16.98 23.60 -5.33
N LEU A 10 -18.06 22.84 -5.15
CA LEU A 10 -18.18 21.75 -4.16
C LEU A 10 -17.94 20.36 -4.76
N ILE A 11 -17.56 20.26 -6.05
CA ILE A 11 -17.08 19.00 -6.61
C ILE A 11 -15.56 19.03 -6.40
N PRO A 12 -15.02 18.45 -5.32
CA PRO A 12 -13.61 18.11 -5.33
C PRO A 12 -13.44 17.17 -6.52
N LEU A 13 -12.63 17.57 -7.49
CA LEU A 13 -12.01 16.61 -8.40
C LEU A 13 -11.10 15.78 -7.50
N SER A 14 -11.65 14.72 -6.90
CA SER A 14 -10.87 13.74 -6.17
C SER A 14 -10.02 13.03 -7.21
N LEU A 15 -8.78 13.51 -7.33
CA LEU A 15 -7.75 12.80 -8.06
C LEU A 15 -7.30 11.71 -7.10
N ALA A 16 -7.58 10.47 -7.48
CA ALA A 16 -7.09 9.29 -6.78
C ALA A 16 -6.02 8.63 -7.66
N GLY A 17 -4.88 8.30 -7.08
CA GLY A 17 -3.83 7.51 -7.67
C GLY A 17 -4.05 6.03 -7.36
N LYS A 18 -4.01 5.18 -8.39
CA LYS A 18 -4.01 3.73 -8.22
C LYS A 18 -2.74 3.17 -8.84
N ASP A 19 -1.94 2.49 -8.03
CA ASP A 19 -0.76 1.77 -8.49
C ASP A 19 -0.76 0.36 -7.90
N CYS A 20 -0.22 -0.58 -8.67
CA CYS A 20 -0.15 -2.00 -8.31
C CYS A 20 1.28 -2.49 -8.43
N VAL A 21 1.64 -3.43 -7.56
CA VAL A 21 2.95 -4.09 -7.55
C VAL A 21 2.82 -5.58 -7.78
N TRP A 22 3.87 -6.15 -8.37
CA TRP A 22 4.07 -7.58 -8.49
C TRP A 22 5.47 -7.92 -7.99
N ILE A 23 5.54 -8.62 -6.86
CA ILE A 23 6.76 -8.90 -6.11
C ILE A 23 7.06 -10.39 -6.18
N LEU A 24 8.26 -10.71 -6.67
CA LEU A 24 8.82 -12.06 -6.68
C LEU A 24 10.05 -12.04 -5.78
N GLY A 25 10.10 -12.94 -4.80
CA GLY A 25 11.17 -12.91 -3.81
C GLY A 25 11.44 -14.25 -3.14
N ARG A 26 12.42 -14.23 -2.22
CA ARG A 26 12.78 -15.36 -1.38
C ARG A 26 13.16 -14.87 0.01
N VAL A 27 12.52 -15.40 1.04
CA VAL A 27 12.94 -15.24 2.43
C VAL A 27 13.98 -16.30 2.76
N GLN A 28 15.09 -15.88 3.39
CA GLN A 28 16.21 -16.75 3.71
C GLN A 28 16.69 -16.48 5.15
N CYS A 29 16.54 -17.49 6.01
CA CYS A 29 17.17 -17.57 7.32
C CYS A 29 18.47 -18.38 7.18
N GLU A 30 19.61 -17.68 7.20
CA GLU A 30 20.93 -18.30 6.98
C GLU A 30 21.28 -19.35 8.04
N HIS A 31 20.84 -19.14 9.29
CA HIS A 31 21.17 -20.01 10.40
C HIS A 31 20.26 -21.25 10.48
N ASP A 32 19.02 -21.15 10.00
CA ASP A 32 18.04 -22.24 10.08
C ASP A 32 17.09 -22.21 8.88
N PRO A 33 17.43 -22.94 7.79
CA PRO A 33 16.62 -22.96 6.58
C PRO A 33 15.19 -23.48 6.77
N THR A 34 14.92 -24.23 7.85
CA THR A 34 13.56 -24.74 8.12
C THR A 34 12.57 -23.61 8.43
N LYS A 35 13.08 -22.44 8.83
CA LYS A 35 12.28 -21.23 9.10
C LYS A 35 11.88 -20.45 7.85
N ASN A 36 12.27 -20.91 6.66
CA ASN A 36 11.90 -20.25 5.41
C ASN A 36 10.50 -20.63 4.94
N LEU A 37 9.91 -21.72 5.45
CA LEU A 37 8.59 -22.21 5.06
C LEU A 37 7.48 -21.45 5.81
N ASN A 38 6.42 -21.10 5.08
CA ASN A 38 5.20 -20.51 5.63
C ASN A 38 5.45 -19.21 6.41
N VAL A 39 6.42 -18.42 5.96
CA VAL A 39 6.66 -17.06 6.44
C VAL A 39 5.64 -16.14 5.78
N GLU A 40 4.99 -15.31 6.59
CA GLU A 40 4.03 -14.34 6.09
C GLU A 40 4.76 -13.13 5.51
N VAL A 41 4.47 -12.82 4.24
CA VAL A 41 5.00 -11.63 3.57
C VAL A 41 3.84 -10.73 3.19
N ARG A 42 3.92 -9.48 3.60
CA ARG A 42 2.92 -8.45 3.32
C ARG A 42 3.53 -7.34 2.48
N VAL A 43 2.70 -6.73 1.66
CA VAL A 43 2.98 -5.41 1.10
C VAL A 43 1.97 -4.42 1.64
N TRP A 44 2.48 -3.27 2.00
CA TRP A 44 1.75 -2.17 2.60
C TRP A 44 1.96 -0.92 1.77
N ASP A 45 0.93 -0.10 1.67
CA ASP A 45 1.04 1.28 1.25
C ASP A 45 1.51 2.12 2.43
N ARG A 46 2.43 3.06 2.21
CA ARG A 46 2.87 3.95 3.28
C ARG A 46 2.06 5.24 3.17
N ASP A 47 1.29 5.50 4.22
CA ASP A 47 0.54 6.75 4.35
C ASP A 47 1.27 7.70 5.29
N SER A 48 0.51 8.41 6.14
CA SER A 48 0.99 9.52 6.93
C SER A 48 2.11 9.18 7.93
N PHE A 49 2.68 10.19 8.58
CA PHE A 49 3.83 10.03 9.48
C PHE A 49 3.52 10.42 10.94
N GLY A 50 4.24 9.80 11.88
CA GLY A 50 4.16 10.13 13.29
C GLY A 50 2.72 10.00 13.85
N PRO A 51 2.18 11.01 14.56
CA PRO A 51 0.83 10.94 15.13
C PRO A 51 -0.29 10.96 14.09
N PHE A 52 -0.02 11.40 12.86
CA PHE A 52 -1.02 11.47 11.79
C PHE A 52 -1.41 10.07 11.27
N LYS A 53 -0.61 9.04 11.54
CA LYS A 53 -0.97 7.63 11.29
C LYS A 53 -2.25 7.16 11.99
N LEU A 54 -2.71 7.88 13.01
CA LEU A 54 -3.98 7.57 13.67
C LEU A 54 -5.20 7.92 12.81
N ILE A 55 -5.02 8.84 11.86
CA ILE A 55 -6.08 9.33 10.96
C ILE A 55 -5.94 8.65 9.59
N ASP A 56 -4.70 8.38 9.19
CA ASP A 56 -4.33 7.86 7.88
C ASP A 56 -3.20 6.83 8.04
N PRO A 57 -3.55 5.60 8.48
CA PRO A 57 -2.59 4.52 8.73
C PRO A 57 -2.16 3.84 7.42
N ASP A 58 -0.98 3.20 7.42
CA ASP A 58 -0.51 2.38 6.30
C ASP A 58 -1.57 1.33 5.88
N ASP A 59 -1.94 1.32 4.61
CA ASP A 59 -2.93 0.41 4.05
C ASP A 59 -2.36 -0.94 3.62
N LEU A 60 -3.06 -2.04 3.94
CA LEU A 60 -2.63 -3.38 3.53
C LEU A 60 -2.98 -3.62 2.05
N MET A 61 -1.97 -3.67 1.19
CA MET A 61 -2.13 -3.89 -0.24
C MET A 61 -2.21 -5.39 -0.61
N GLY A 62 -1.55 -6.28 0.13
CA GLY A 62 -1.54 -7.72 -0.18
C GLY A 62 -0.76 -8.59 0.82
N VAL A 63 -1.08 -9.88 0.86
CA VAL A 63 -0.46 -10.88 1.75
C VAL A 63 -0.21 -12.18 0.98
N THR A 64 0.95 -12.79 1.21
CA THR A 64 1.28 -14.13 0.71
C THR A 64 2.09 -14.90 1.76
N PHE A 65 2.33 -16.18 1.50
CA PHE A 65 3.18 -17.03 2.34
C PHE A 65 4.26 -17.69 1.50
N THR A 66 5.45 -17.85 2.08
CA THR A 66 6.55 -18.54 1.42
C THR A 66 6.34 -20.05 1.32
N ASN A 67 6.85 -20.65 0.26
CA ASN A 67 6.91 -22.11 0.09
C ASN A 67 8.13 -22.73 0.79
N GLU A 68 8.34 -24.04 0.61
CA GLU A 68 9.45 -24.80 1.22
C GLU A 68 10.85 -24.24 0.88
N ASP A 69 11.01 -23.61 -0.28
CA ASP A 69 12.27 -22.97 -0.70
C ASP A 69 12.42 -21.53 -0.17
N GLY A 70 11.44 -21.03 0.58
CA GLY A 70 11.34 -19.63 1.01
C GLY A 70 10.85 -18.69 -0.08
N ARG A 71 10.47 -19.19 -1.26
CA ARG A 71 10.05 -18.35 -2.39
C ARG A 71 8.60 -17.91 -2.23
N PHE A 72 8.31 -16.71 -2.72
CA PHE A 72 6.95 -16.18 -2.75
C PHE A 72 6.70 -15.36 -4.02
N GLN A 73 5.42 -15.30 -4.37
CA GLN A 73 4.86 -14.36 -5.32
C GLN A 73 3.75 -13.59 -4.60
N LEU A 74 3.76 -12.27 -4.74
CA LEU A 74 2.77 -11.39 -4.17
C LEU A 74 2.36 -10.35 -5.21
N ASP A 75 1.06 -10.12 -5.32
CA ASP A 75 0.48 -8.98 -6.02
C ASP A 75 -0.38 -8.17 -5.04
N GLY A 76 -0.42 -6.86 -5.24
CA GLY A 76 -1.17 -5.95 -4.39
C GLY A 76 -1.31 -4.59 -5.05
N CYS A 77 -2.38 -3.87 -4.71
CA CYS A 77 -2.63 -2.52 -5.21
C CYS A 77 -2.95 -1.58 -4.06
N GLY A 78 -2.51 -0.34 -4.18
CA GLY A 78 -2.84 0.79 -3.32
C GLY A 78 -3.75 1.75 -4.06
N ASP A 79 -4.56 2.49 -3.31
CA ASP A 79 -5.48 3.51 -3.83
C ASP A 79 -5.38 4.75 -2.92
N ASP A 80 -4.64 5.76 -3.39
CA ASP A 80 -4.43 6.99 -2.66
C ASP A 80 -5.32 8.09 -3.18
N PHE A 81 -5.90 8.89 -2.29
CA PHE A 81 -6.59 10.12 -2.67
C PHE A 81 -5.70 11.33 -2.42
N ASP A 82 -5.81 12.38 -3.25
CA ASP A 82 -5.11 13.64 -2.99
C ASP A 82 -5.76 14.38 -1.81
N TRP A 83 -5.12 14.40 -0.64
CA TRP A 83 -5.65 15.06 0.56
C TRP A 83 -5.66 16.59 0.38
N ILE A 84 -4.72 17.10 -0.41
CA ILE A 84 -4.55 18.52 -0.72
C ILE A 84 -4.64 18.70 -2.24
N PRO A 85 -5.63 19.47 -2.74
CA PRO A 85 -5.79 19.69 -4.17
C PRO A 85 -4.52 20.20 -4.84
N GLY A 86 -4.05 19.48 -5.86
CA GLY A 86 -2.84 19.81 -6.62
C GLY A 86 -1.54 19.21 -6.07
N LEU A 87 -1.59 18.49 -4.95
CA LEU A 87 -0.51 17.62 -4.47
C LEU A 87 -0.91 16.17 -4.70
N ASN A 88 -0.23 15.53 -5.64
CA ASN A 88 -0.47 14.14 -6.01
C ASN A 88 0.00 13.22 -4.87
N ASN A 89 -0.90 12.41 -4.33
CA ASN A 89 -0.59 11.30 -3.43
C ASN A 89 -0.57 10.00 -4.24
N LYS A 90 0.56 9.31 -4.25
CA LYS A 90 0.73 8.05 -4.99
C LYS A 90 1.09 6.95 -4.01
N PRO A 91 0.58 5.72 -4.23
CA PRO A 91 0.95 4.57 -3.42
C PRO A 91 2.46 4.43 -3.24
N GLU A 92 2.89 4.28 -1.98
CA GLU A 92 4.27 4.17 -1.51
C GLU A 92 4.55 2.75 -0.95
N PRO A 93 4.59 1.70 -1.81
CA PRO A 93 4.62 0.32 -1.37
C PRO A 93 5.91 -0.06 -0.62
N TYR A 94 5.77 -0.80 0.49
CA TYR A 94 6.87 -1.44 1.22
C TYR A 94 6.53 -2.86 1.68
N VAL A 95 7.56 -3.70 1.83
CA VAL A 95 7.41 -5.11 2.23
C VAL A 95 7.64 -5.29 3.73
N GLU A 96 6.79 -6.06 4.38
CA GLU A 96 6.93 -6.54 5.76
C GLU A 96 7.03 -8.07 5.76
N VAL A 97 8.00 -8.62 6.48
CA VAL A 97 8.17 -10.07 6.71
C VAL A 97 7.90 -10.35 8.18
N ARG A 98 6.99 -11.27 8.49
CA ARG A 98 6.57 -11.61 9.87
C ARG A 98 6.98 -13.00 10.31
#